data_AF-A0A965VJG6-F1
#
_entry.id   AF-A0A965VJG6-F1
#
_cell.length_a   1.000
_cell.length_b   1.000
_cell.length_c   1.000
_cell.angle_alpha   90.00
_cell.angle_beta   90.00
_cell.angle_gamma   90.00
#
_symmetry.space_group_name_H-M   'P 1'
#
loop_
_entity.id
_entity.type
_entity.pdbx_description
1 polymer ?
#
loop_
_entity_poly.entity_id
_entity_poly.type
_entity_poly.pdbx_seq_one_letter_code
_entity_poly.pdbx_strand_id
1 'polypeptide(L)'
;MHGHYGKHEAIDKRYFLRSQGKSWHSAWYDPAEGRPIALVVPPTAEFQTQYSWGVPSSRVMPIYHQFRRPYPGPGALPGGTGFLPTPNNPSDTVQFGV
;
A
#
# COMPACT_ATOMS: atom_id res chain seq x y z
N MET A 1 -4.91 36.33 16.42
CA MET A 1 -4.08 35.63 15.41
C MET A 1 -4.51 34.16 15.42
N HIS A 2 -5.37 33.75 14.49
CA HIS A 2 -6.16 32.50 14.55
C HIS A 2 -5.85 31.61 13.34
N GLY A 3 -5.46 30.34 13.58
CA GLY A 3 -6.10 29.22 12.90
C GLY A 3 -5.54 28.65 11.58
N HIS A 4 -4.23 28.62 11.35
CA HIS A 4 -3.67 27.86 10.20
C HIS A 4 -3.09 26.48 10.58
N TYR A 5 -2.59 26.30 11.81
CA TYR A 5 -1.90 25.07 12.23
C TYR A 5 -2.82 23.85 12.50
N GLY A 6 -4.07 24.05 12.90
CA GLY A 6 -4.97 22.94 13.29
C GLY A 6 -5.56 22.12 12.13
N LYS A 7 -5.54 22.63 10.90
CA LYS A 7 -6.10 21.94 9.73
C LYS A 7 -5.17 20.84 9.20
N HIS A 8 -3.87 21.12 9.17
CA HIS A 8 -2.85 20.15 8.75
C HIS A 8 -2.82 18.95 9.69
N GLU A 9 -2.86 19.19 11.01
CA GLU A 9 -2.88 18.12 12.02
C GLU A 9 -4.11 17.19 11.89
N ALA A 10 -5.29 17.76 11.58
CA ALA A 10 -6.50 16.96 11.37
C ALA A 10 -6.44 16.13 10.08
N ILE A 11 -5.81 16.65 9.03
CA ILE A 11 -5.59 15.96 7.77
C ILE A 11 -4.56 14.84 7.96
N ASP A 12 -3.44 15.12 8.61
CA ASP A 12 -2.38 14.15 8.92
C ASP A 12 -2.91 13.03 9.81
N LYS A 13 -3.70 13.35 10.84
CA LYS A 13 -4.39 12.36 11.68
C LYS A 13 -5.35 11.49 10.86
N ARG A 14 -6.07 12.05 9.90
CA ARG A 14 -6.96 11.26 9.02
C ARG A 14 -6.17 10.33 8.10
N TYR A 15 -5.05 10.79 7.54
CA TYR A 15 -4.19 9.95 6.71
C TYR A 15 -3.50 8.85 7.52
N PHE A 16 -3.03 9.15 8.73
CA PHE A 16 -2.47 8.19 9.67
C PHE A 16 -3.49 7.12 10.08
N LEU A 17 -4.72 7.51 10.43
CA LEU A 17 -5.78 6.55 10.78
C LEU A 17 -6.18 5.69 9.58
N ARG A 18 -6.18 6.25 8.36
CA ARG A 18 -6.46 5.51 7.13
C ARG A 18 -5.33 4.54 6.77
N SER A 19 -4.07 4.91 7.04
CA SER A 19 -2.90 4.06 6.76
C SER A 19 -2.87 2.79 7.61
N GLN A 20 -3.44 2.81 8.82
CA GLN A 20 -3.48 1.62 9.70
C GLN A 20 -4.16 0.41 9.05
N GLY A 21 -5.16 0.63 8.20
CA GLY A 21 -5.90 -0.42 7.50
C GLY A 21 -5.67 -0.48 5.99
N LYS A 22 -4.86 0.41 5.43
CA LYS A 22 -4.61 0.52 3.98
C LYS A 22 -3.13 0.37 3.70
N SER A 23 -2.80 -0.71 3.00
CA SER A 23 -1.50 -0.94 2.38
C SER A 23 -1.55 -0.48 0.93
N TRP A 24 -0.48 0.15 0.45
CA TRP A 24 -0.41 0.67 -0.91
C TRP A 24 -0.23 -0.46 -1.96
N HIS A 25 0.27 -1.65 -1.59
CA HIS A 25 0.28 -2.89 -2.40
C HIS A 25 -0.71 -3.96 -1.91
N SER A 26 -1.62 -3.60 -1.00
CA SER A 26 -2.53 -4.55 -0.35
C SER A 26 -1.79 -5.74 0.28
N ALA A 27 -2.14 -6.97 -0.11
CA ALA A 27 -1.57 -8.21 0.38
C ALA A 27 -0.66 -8.90 -0.66
N TRP A 28 -0.36 -8.28 -1.80
CA TRP A 28 0.39 -8.95 -2.87
C TRP A 28 1.91 -8.83 -2.68
N TYR A 29 2.67 -9.80 -3.18
CA TYR A 29 4.13 -9.78 -3.18
C TYR A 29 4.70 -9.79 -4.60
N ASP A 30 5.96 -9.37 -4.73
CA ASP A 30 6.68 -9.34 -6.01
C ASP A 30 6.90 -10.78 -6.55
N PRO A 31 6.40 -11.09 -7.76
CA PRO A 31 6.51 -12.43 -8.33
C PRO A 31 7.95 -12.86 -8.65
N ALA A 32 8.87 -11.91 -8.89
CA ALA A 32 10.28 -12.21 -9.11
C ALA A 32 10.99 -12.65 -7.82
N GLU A 33 10.58 -12.11 -6.69
CA GLU A 33 11.20 -12.39 -5.39
C GLU A 33 10.50 -13.52 -4.61
N GLY A 34 9.21 -13.77 -4.91
CA GLY A 34 8.41 -14.78 -4.21
C GLY A 34 8.11 -14.43 -2.75
N ARG A 35 8.40 -13.20 -2.33
CA ARG A 35 8.27 -12.69 -0.95
C ARG A 35 8.04 -11.18 -0.95
N PRO A 36 7.43 -10.63 0.12
CA PRO A 36 7.31 -9.18 0.28
C PRO A 36 8.69 -8.51 0.35
N ILE A 37 8.94 -7.54 -0.54
CA ILE A 37 10.17 -6.72 -0.56
C ILE A 37 9.89 -5.25 -0.26
N ALA A 38 10.73 -4.61 0.55
CA ALA A 38 10.56 -3.20 0.86
C ALA A 38 11.02 -2.31 -0.32
N LEU A 39 10.17 -1.39 -0.77
CA LEU A 39 10.48 -0.40 -1.80
C LEU A 39 10.85 0.94 -1.16
N VAL A 40 11.92 1.53 -1.66
CA VAL A 40 12.35 2.86 -1.26
C VAL A 40 11.79 3.86 -2.27
N VAL A 41 10.95 4.77 -1.77
CA VAL A 41 10.43 5.90 -2.56
C VAL A 41 11.19 7.18 -2.19
N PRO A 42 11.28 8.15 -3.10
CA PRO A 42 11.79 9.48 -2.75
C PRO A 42 11.00 10.06 -1.57
N PRO A 43 11.65 10.78 -0.64
CA PRO A 43 10.98 11.33 0.54
C PRO A 43 9.92 12.40 0.20
N THR A 44 9.93 12.91 -1.02
CA THR A 44 8.96 13.89 -1.53
C THR A 44 7.77 13.25 -2.24
N ALA A 45 7.73 11.92 -2.39
CA ALA A 45 6.63 11.23 -3.03
C ALA A 45 5.46 11.06 -2.04
N GLU A 46 4.33 11.69 -2.33
CA GLU A 46 3.12 11.61 -1.49
C GLU A 46 2.05 10.68 -2.07
N PHE A 47 2.06 10.46 -3.39
CA PHE A 47 1.03 9.72 -4.12
C PHE A 47 1.65 8.73 -5.11
N GLN A 48 0.93 7.64 -5.35
CA GLN A 48 1.19 6.67 -6.40
C GLN A 48 0.02 6.59 -7.38
N THR A 49 0.32 6.20 -8.60
CA THR A 49 -0.68 5.89 -9.63
C THR A 49 -0.76 4.37 -9.79
N GLN A 50 -1.96 3.82 -9.68
CA GLN A 50 -2.24 2.41 -9.92
C GLN A 50 -2.98 2.30 -11.25
N TYR A 51 -2.57 1.37 -12.10
CA TYR A 51 -3.15 1.14 -13.43
C TYR A 51 -3.94 -0.17 -13.44
N SER A 52 -5.10 -0.13 -14.08
CA SER A 52 -6.01 -1.26 -14.24
C SER A 52 -6.24 -1.52 -15.72
N TRP A 53 -6.34 -2.80 -16.09
CA TRP A 53 -6.69 -3.21 -17.46
C TRP A 53 -8.18 -3.02 -17.77
N GLY A 54 -9.01 -2.75 -16.75
CA GLY A 54 -10.44 -2.48 -16.87
C GLY A 54 -10.81 -1.00 -16.73
N VAL A 55 -12.10 -0.72 -16.48
CA VAL A 55 -12.61 0.64 -16.25
C VAL A 55 -12.93 0.83 -14.75
N PRO A 56 -12.44 1.89 -14.09
CA PRO A 56 -11.51 2.91 -14.60
C PRO A 56 -10.09 2.35 -14.79
N SER A 57 -9.36 2.87 -15.79
CA SER A 57 -8.03 2.38 -16.16
C SER A 57 -6.91 2.84 -15.23
N SER A 58 -7.16 3.83 -14.37
CA SER A 58 -6.18 4.27 -13.37
C SER A 58 -6.82 4.92 -12.15
N ARG A 59 -6.10 4.93 -11.03
CA ARG A 59 -6.44 5.62 -9.79
C ARG A 59 -5.20 6.17 -9.10
N VAL A 60 -5.33 7.34 -8.48
CA VAL A 60 -4.26 7.97 -7.69
C VAL A 60 -4.57 7.78 -6.22
N MET A 61 -3.60 7.26 -5.46
CA MET A 61 -3.73 7.00 -4.03
C MET A 61 -2.53 7.54 -3.26
N PRO A 62 -2.71 8.06 -2.04
CA PRO A 62 -1.58 8.40 -1.17
C PRO A 62 -0.69 7.17 -0.92
N ILE A 63 0.60 7.40 -0.77
CA ILE A 63 1.56 6.36 -0.37
C ILE A 63 1.40 6.13 1.14
N TYR A 64 0.82 4.99 1.51
CA TYR A 64 0.67 4.53 2.89
C TYR A 64 1.79 3.54 3.26
N HIS A 65 1.59 2.76 4.32
CA HIS A 65 2.49 1.65 4.65
C HIS A 65 2.54 0.64 3.50
N GLN A 66 3.74 0.09 3.28
CA GLN A 66 3.96 -0.81 2.16
C GLN A 66 3.19 -2.11 2.24
N PHE A 67 3.10 -2.65 3.46
CA PHE A 67 2.44 -3.91 3.75
C PHE A 67 1.36 -3.70 4.82
N ARG A 68 0.37 -4.60 4.79
CA ARG A 68 -0.74 -4.57 5.76
C ARG A 68 -0.20 -4.72 7.19
N ARG A 69 -0.78 -3.95 8.11
CA ARG A 69 -0.61 -4.13 9.56
C ARG A 69 -1.80 -4.90 10.15
N PRO A 70 -1.65 -5.64 11.26
CA PRO A 70 -0.43 -5.82 12.06
C PRO A 70 0.63 -6.69 11.36
N TYR A 71 1.91 -6.50 11.72
CA TYR A 71 3.02 -7.33 11.27
C TYR A 71 2.75 -8.80 11.66
N PRO A 72 2.83 -9.76 10.73
CA PRO A 72 2.39 -11.14 10.99
C PRO A 72 3.35 -11.94 11.91
N GLY A 73 4.52 -11.39 12.25
CA GLY A 73 5.48 -11.99 13.18
C GLY A 73 6.77 -12.52 12.49
N PRO A 74 7.88 -12.71 13.24
CA PRO A 74 9.10 -13.30 12.69
C PRO A 74 8.85 -14.76 12.28
N GLY A 75 9.15 -15.13 11.04
CA GLY A 75 8.93 -16.49 10.53
C GLY A 75 7.49 -16.83 10.12
N ALA A 76 6.58 -15.85 10.10
CA ALA A 76 5.21 -16.08 9.69
C ALA A 76 5.06 -16.25 8.16
N LEU A 77 5.22 -17.48 7.69
CA LEU A 77 4.43 -18.07 6.60
C LEU A 77 4.29 -19.60 6.87
N PRO A 78 3.38 -20.01 7.77
CA PRO A 78 2.40 -21.02 7.34
C PRO A 78 1.00 -20.82 7.98
N GLY A 79 -0.04 -20.72 7.15
CA GLY A 79 -1.44 -20.99 7.53
C GLY A 79 -2.35 -19.82 7.97
N GLY A 80 -1.90 -18.56 7.98
CA GLY A 80 -2.73 -17.41 8.39
C GLY A 80 -2.68 -16.26 7.39
N THR A 81 -3.48 -16.33 6.31
CA THR A 81 -3.61 -15.31 5.22
C THR A 81 -2.30 -14.61 4.87
N GLY A 82 -1.36 -15.39 4.31
CA GLY A 82 -0.08 -14.89 3.82
C GLY A 82 -0.23 -13.90 2.67
N PHE A 83 0.86 -13.23 2.33
CA PHE A 83 0.91 -12.42 1.11
C PHE A 83 0.52 -13.27 -0.11
N LEU A 84 -0.20 -12.66 -1.03
CA LEU A 84 -0.77 -13.30 -2.21
C LEU A 84 0.21 -13.22 -3.38
N PRO A 85 0.42 -14.31 -4.14
CA PRO A 85 1.13 -14.27 -5.40
C PRO A 85 0.36 -13.44 -6.42
N THR A 86 1.05 -12.77 -7.33
CA THR A 86 0.41 -12.22 -8.52
C THR A 86 -0.40 -13.32 -9.24
N PRO A 87 -1.69 -13.10 -9.54
CA PRO A 87 -2.49 -14.08 -10.27
C PRO A 87 -2.02 -14.16 -11.73
N ASN A 88 -2.25 -15.30 -12.38
CA ASN A 88 -1.84 -15.52 -13.78
C ASN A 88 -2.36 -14.46 -14.75
N ASN A 89 -3.54 -13.90 -14.48
CA ASN A 89 -4.11 -12.79 -15.23
C ASN A 89 -4.44 -11.63 -14.28
N PRO A 90 -3.48 -10.73 -14.01
CA PRO A 90 -3.70 -9.61 -13.12
C PRO A 90 -4.67 -8.61 -13.75
N SER A 91 -5.55 -8.02 -12.95
CA SER A 91 -6.48 -6.97 -13.32
C SER A 91 -5.92 -5.56 -13.07
N ASP A 92 -4.97 -5.40 -12.14
CA ASP A 92 -4.37 -4.12 -11.76
C ASP A 92 -2.90 -4.32 -11.30
N THR A 93 -2.07 -3.31 -11.55
CA THR A 93 -0.69 -3.18 -11.07
C THR A 93 -0.48 -3.45 -9.58
N VAL A 94 -1.47 -3.20 -8.72
CA VAL A 94 -1.42 -3.52 -7.28
C VAL A 94 -1.11 -5.00 -7.03
N GLN A 95 -1.47 -5.89 -7.96
CA GLN A 95 -1.29 -7.33 -7.81
C GLN A 95 0.15 -7.79 -8.03
N PHE A 96 1.05 -6.91 -8.47
CA PHE A 96 2.48 -7.18 -8.57
C PHE A 96 3.24 -6.92 -7.25
N GLY A 97 2.59 -6.38 -6.22
CA GLY A 97 3.26 -6.17 -4.93
C GLY A 97 4.33 -5.07 -4.94
N VAL A 98 4.30 -4.17 -5.94
CA VAL A 98 5.25 -3.07 -6.21
C VAL A 98 4.57 -1.74 -6.46
#